data_AF-A0A954TIM2-F1
#
_entry.id   AF-A0A954TIM2-F1
#
_cell.length_a   1.000
_cell.length_b   1.000
_cell.length_c   1.000
_cell.angle_alpha   90.00
_cell.angle_beta   90.00
_cell.angle_gamma   90.00
#
_symmetry.space_group_name_H-M   'P 1'
#
loop_
_entity.id
_entity.type
_entity.pdbx_description
1 polymer ?
#
loop_
_entity_poly.entity_id
_entity_poly.type
_entity_poly.pdbx_seq_one_letter_code
_entity_poly.pdbx_strand_id
1 'polypeptide(L)'
;MQNYARLGTFGILALIALRLGIGWHFYMEGASKIRGGDFSSVGFVNGAKGPLADQFQSLVWDHDGSLRLDQAKINGLFTDAANNAAKHFGFSEEQQKQLSRMVMRYAGQDSKKQYVGKLNEVFAESEEDIFKYWQNVERLQEMDQANAWNDVASLRGQKEKIETDRMSSVKSALASIDAIWKQYEGQINSIATPEQFKKSGFYRFSRPGEGPLSTSTVDRIIPYFDLTIGGLLIVGLFTPLAGWAAALFLLSVVLSQMPGFPGTQPTYFQAVEALACVALATCGAGRFAGLDFILWARRQNQRAAVTS
;
A
#
# COMPACT_ATOMS: atom_id res chain seq x y z
N MET A 1 11.92 -45.80 -5.65
CA MET A 1 10.88 -45.42 -6.63
C MET A 1 11.57 -44.79 -7.83
N GLN A 2 11.54 -45.44 -9.00
CA GLN A 2 12.05 -44.84 -10.23
C GLN A 2 11.09 -43.71 -10.63
N ASN A 3 11.58 -42.47 -10.70
CA ASN A 3 10.77 -41.32 -11.11
C ASN A 3 10.50 -41.40 -12.62
N TYR A 4 9.29 -41.84 -13.01
CA TYR A 4 8.84 -41.94 -14.40
C TYR A 4 8.48 -40.59 -15.04
N ALA A 5 8.47 -39.49 -14.28
CA ALA A 5 8.18 -38.16 -14.81
C ALA A 5 9.44 -37.51 -15.41
N ARG A 6 9.79 -37.85 -16.65
CA ARG A 6 10.78 -37.09 -17.44
C ARG A 6 10.06 -36.06 -18.30
N LEU A 7 10.41 -34.78 -18.15
CA LEU A 7 9.91 -33.72 -19.02
C LEU A 7 10.52 -33.87 -20.42
N GLY A 8 9.67 -33.89 -21.45
CA GLY A 8 10.12 -33.82 -22.84
C GLY A 8 10.63 -32.43 -23.22
N THR A 9 11.32 -32.31 -24.36
CA THR A 9 11.91 -31.05 -24.84
C THR A 9 10.89 -29.92 -24.92
N PHE A 10 9.69 -30.17 -25.43
CA PHE A 10 8.63 -29.15 -25.49
C PHE A 10 8.13 -28.73 -24.10
N GLY A 11 8.08 -29.66 -23.13
CA GLY A 11 7.75 -29.32 -21.75
C GLY A 11 8.80 -28.42 -21.10
N ILE A 12 10.07 -28.69 -21.39
CA ILE A 12 11.19 -27.83 -20.95
C ILE A 12 11.08 -26.43 -21.59
N LEU A 13 10.86 -26.35 -22.90
CA LEU A 13 10.71 -25.08 -23.61
C LEU A 13 9.50 -24.28 -23.07
N ALA A 14 8.38 -24.95 -22.79
CA ALA A 14 7.21 -24.32 -22.20
C ALA A 14 7.50 -23.76 -20.80
N LEU A 15 8.23 -24.47 -19.95
CA LEU A 15 8.63 -23.97 -18.62
C LEU A 15 9.58 -22.77 -18.72
N ILE A 16 10.51 -22.78 -19.68
CA ILE A 16 11.41 -21.64 -19.92
C ILE A 16 10.60 -20.44 -20.40
N ALA A 17 9.70 -20.62 -21.37
CA ALA A 17 8.83 -19.56 -21.87
C ALA A 17 7.93 -18.98 -20.77
N LEU A 18 7.32 -19.84 -19.95
CA LEU A 18 6.50 -19.42 -18.81
C LEU A 18 7.32 -18.59 -17.81
N ARG A 19 8.54 -19.05 -17.49
CA ARG A 19 9.45 -18.34 -16.58
C ARG A 19 9.81 -16.96 -17.11
N LEU A 20 10.18 -16.87 -18.39
CA LEU A 20 10.53 -15.61 -19.03
C LEU A 20 9.32 -14.67 -19.12
N GLY A 21 8.13 -15.18 -19.45
CA GLY A 21 6.90 -14.41 -19.53
C GLY A 21 6.48 -13.79 -18.19
N ILE A 22 6.44 -14.60 -17.13
CA ILE A 22 6.13 -14.13 -15.77
C ILE A 22 7.22 -13.17 -15.27
N GLY A 23 8.49 -13.53 -15.47
CA GLY A 23 9.61 -12.66 -15.10
C GLY A 23 9.55 -11.30 -15.80
N TRP A 24 9.21 -11.29 -17.09
CA TRP A 24 9.01 -10.07 -17.85
C TRP A 24 7.86 -9.21 -17.32
N HIS A 25 6.71 -9.85 -17.01
CA HIS A 25 5.55 -9.16 -16.47
C HIS A 25 5.89 -8.43 -15.15
N PHE A 26 6.41 -9.15 -14.15
CA PHE A 26 6.84 -8.57 -12.87
C PHE A 26 7.89 -7.48 -13.04
N TYR A 27 8.88 -7.70 -13.91
CA TYR A 27 9.95 -6.72 -14.16
C TYR A 27 9.39 -5.41 -14.72
N MET A 28 8.51 -5.50 -15.72
CA MET A 28 7.89 -4.33 -16.35
C MET A 28 6.98 -3.59 -15.39
N GLU A 29 6.22 -4.32 -14.58
CA GLU A 29 5.33 -3.76 -13.57
C GLU A 29 6.12 -2.98 -12.50
N GLY A 30 7.17 -3.58 -11.94
CA GLY A 30 8.07 -2.90 -11.00
C GLY A 30 8.78 -1.70 -11.61
N ALA A 31 9.30 -1.83 -12.84
CA ALA A 31 9.95 -0.73 -13.55
C ALA A 31 8.99 0.41 -13.90
N SER A 32 7.72 0.11 -14.16
CA SER A 32 6.68 1.13 -14.38
C SER A 32 6.42 1.92 -13.10
N LYS A 33 6.20 1.22 -11.97
CA LYS A 33 5.97 1.83 -10.66
C LYS A 33 7.12 2.72 -10.20
N ILE A 34 8.36 2.27 -10.38
CA ILE A 34 9.56 3.05 -10.03
C ILE A 34 9.67 4.31 -10.90
N ARG A 35 9.37 4.21 -12.21
CA ARG A 35 9.42 5.36 -13.12
C ARG A 35 8.30 6.36 -12.87
N GLY A 36 7.10 5.90 -12.52
CA GLY A 36 5.97 6.77 -12.17
C GLY A 36 6.21 7.54 -10.87
N GLY A 37 6.79 6.87 -9.85
CA GLY A 37 7.13 7.50 -8.56
C GLY A 37 5.93 7.87 -7.70
N ASP A 38 4.72 7.50 -8.12
CA ASP A 38 3.43 7.83 -7.52
C ASP A 38 2.59 6.58 -7.18
N PHE A 39 3.17 5.38 -7.27
CA PHE A 39 2.51 4.13 -6.92
C PHE A 39 1.95 4.19 -5.48
N SER A 40 0.68 3.80 -5.34
CA SER A 40 0.08 3.59 -4.03
C SER A 40 -0.86 2.38 -3.98
N SER A 41 -0.69 1.58 -2.94
CA SER A 41 -1.53 0.43 -2.59
C SER A 41 -2.75 0.83 -1.77
N VAL A 42 -2.87 2.09 -1.32
CA VAL A 42 -3.99 2.54 -0.46
C VAL A 42 -5.34 2.21 -1.06
N GLY A 43 -5.57 2.51 -2.34
CA GLY A 43 -6.86 2.21 -2.99
C GLY A 43 -7.18 0.72 -3.03
N PHE A 44 -6.16 -0.10 -3.24
CA PHE A 44 -6.30 -1.55 -3.29
C PHE A 44 -6.60 -2.15 -1.92
N VAL A 45 -5.84 -1.72 -0.91
CA VAL A 45 -5.93 -2.21 0.47
C VAL A 45 -7.22 -1.72 1.13
N ASN A 46 -7.61 -0.46 0.92
CA ASN A 46 -8.85 0.09 1.45
C ASN A 46 -10.09 -0.53 0.79
N GLY A 47 -9.97 -0.92 -0.48
CA GLY A 47 -11.02 -1.60 -1.24
C GLY A 47 -11.11 -3.11 -0.98
N ALA A 48 -10.36 -3.67 -0.02
CA ALA A 48 -10.37 -5.10 0.27
C ALA A 48 -11.78 -5.59 0.68
N LYS A 49 -12.18 -6.77 0.19
CA LYS A 49 -13.48 -7.40 0.41
C LYS A 49 -13.30 -8.88 0.74
N GLY A 50 -14.00 -9.33 1.77
CA GLY A 50 -13.96 -10.72 2.24
C GLY A 50 -13.60 -10.84 3.73
N PRO A 51 -13.38 -12.07 4.23
CA PRO A 51 -13.17 -12.34 5.65
C PRO A 51 -11.90 -11.69 6.24
N LEU A 52 -10.95 -11.30 5.38
CA LEU A 52 -9.69 -10.67 5.79
C LEU A 52 -9.69 -9.15 5.50
N ALA A 53 -10.82 -8.56 5.08
CA ALA A 53 -10.89 -7.15 4.69
C ALA A 53 -10.34 -6.22 5.77
N ASP A 54 -10.77 -6.41 7.03
CA ASP A 54 -10.32 -5.61 8.17
C ASP A 54 -8.80 -5.67 8.37
N GLN A 55 -8.18 -6.84 8.14
CA GLN A 55 -6.73 -7.01 8.26
C GLN A 55 -5.99 -6.20 7.20
N PHE A 56 -6.46 -6.22 5.95
CA PHE A 56 -5.90 -5.39 4.90
C PHE A 56 -6.14 -3.92 5.19
N GLN A 57 -7.39 -3.52 5.42
CA GLN A 57 -7.78 -2.13 5.66
C GLN A 57 -7.05 -1.51 6.87
N SER A 58 -6.72 -2.29 7.91
CA SER A 58 -5.95 -1.84 9.07
C SER A 58 -4.53 -1.35 8.74
N LEU A 59 -3.98 -1.71 7.57
CA LEU A 59 -2.69 -1.20 7.08
C LEU A 59 -2.79 0.27 6.62
N VAL A 60 -4.00 0.76 6.37
CA VAL A 60 -4.29 2.14 6.02
C VAL A 60 -4.57 2.91 7.30
N TRP A 61 -3.68 3.83 7.64
CA TRP A 61 -3.96 4.80 8.71
C TRP A 61 -5.24 5.58 8.36
N ASP A 62 -6.10 5.80 9.36
CA ASP A 62 -7.34 6.57 9.18
C ASP A 62 -8.14 6.10 7.94
N HIS A 63 -8.28 4.77 7.76
CA HIS A 63 -8.92 4.16 6.58
C HIS A 63 -10.35 4.67 6.31
N ASP A 64 -11.06 5.04 7.38
CA ASP A 64 -12.41 5.57 7.37
C ASP A 64 -12.43 7.10 7.25
N GLY A 65 -11.29 7.77 7.39
CA GLY A 65 -11.15 9.22 7.29
C GLY A 65 -11.61 9.98 8.53
N SER A 66 -12.02 9.30 9.60
CA SER A 66 -12.68 9.92 10.75
C SER A 66 -11.79 10.94 11.48
N LEU A 67 -10.47 10.72 11.49
CA LEU A 67 -9.52 11.66 12.07
C LEU A 67 -9.25 12.85 11.15
N ARG A 68 -9.12 12.63 9.83
CA ARG A 68 -8.94 13.71 8.86
C ARG A 68 -10.18 14.61 8.74
N LEU A 69 -11.37 14.04 8.89
CA LEU A 69 -12.65 14.74 8.80
C LEU A 69 -13.11 15.36 10.13
N ASP A 70 -12.28 15.29 11.17
CA ASP A 70 -12.47 16.00 12.43
C ASP A 70 -11.60 17.26 12.41
N GLN A 71 -12.24 18.43 12.22
CA GLN A 71 -11.54 19.70 12.06
C GLN A 71 -10.63 20.03 13.25
N ALA A 72 -11.06 19.71 14.48
CA ALA A 72 -10.25 20.01 15.65
C ALA A 72 -9.01 19.12 15.73
N LYS A 73 -9.18 17.82 15.50
CA LYS A 73 -8.07 16.85 15.52
C LYS A 73 -7.04 17.16 14.44
N ILE A 74 -7.48 17.38 13.20
CA ILE A 74 -6.56 17.61 12.07
C ILE A 74 -5.77 18.92 12.23
N ASN A 75 -6.41 20.00 12.70
CA ASN A 75 -5.72 21.25 12.98
C ASN A 75 -4.69 21.10 14.13
N GLY A 76 -5.04 20.32 15.16
CA GLY A 76 -4.13 19.98 16.24
C GLY A 76 -2.88 19.25 15.73
N LEU A 77 -3.07 18.24 14.87
CA LEU A 77 -1.96 17.48 14.29
C LEU A 77 -1.00 18.33 13.47
N PHE A 78 -1.51 19.26 12.66
CA PHE A 78 -0.67 20.18 11.89
C PHE A 78 0.15 21.10 12.81
N THR A 79 -0.47 21.58 13.88
CA THR A 79 0.21 22.39 14.90
C THR A 79 1.31 21.59 15.61
N ASP A 80 1.02 20.36 16.01
CA ASP A 80 1.99 19.47 16.65
C ASP A 80 3.14 19.11 15.72
N ALA A 81 2.87 18.89 14.44
CA ALA A 81 3.88 18.63 13.43
C ALA A 81 4.86 19.79 13.28
N ALA A 82 4.37 21.03 13.24
CA ALA A 82 5.21 22.21 13.23
C ALA A 82 6.12 22.28 14.47
N ASN A 83 5.55 22.05 15.65
CA ASN A 83 6.32 22.05 16.91
C ASN A 83 7.39 20.95 16.93
N ASN A 84 7.06 19.76 16.44
CA ASN A 84 7.98 18.64 16.36
C ASN A 84 9.08 18.89 15.32
N ALA A 85 8.76 19.48 14.18
CA ALA A 85 9.74 19.87 13.17
C ALA A 85 10.69 20.96 13.70
N ALA A 86 10.18 21.96 14.42
CA ALA A 86 11.00 22.99 15.03
C ALA A 86 12.02 22.40 16.01
N LYS A 87 11.61 21.41 16.80
CA LYS A 87 12.51 20.65 17.70
C LYS A 87 13.50 19.79 16.92
N HIS A 88 13.06 19.10 15.88
CA HIS A 88 13.88 18.21 15.04
C HIS A 88 15.04 18.95 14.36
N PHE A 89 14.77 20.12 13.80
CA PHE A 89 15.79 20.93 13.11
C PHE A 89 16.50 21.94 14.01
N GLY A 90 15.97 22.22 15.20
CA GLY A 90 16.48 23.28 16.07
C GLY A 90 16.31 24.67 15.45
N PHE A 91 15.08 25.03 15.08
CA PHE A 91 14.77 26.28 14.40
C PHE A 91 15.12 27.52 15.23
N SER A 92 15.76 28.50 14.58
CA SER A 92 16.03 29.82 15.13
C SER A 92 14.75 30.64 15.35
N GLU A 93 14.84 31.76 16.06
CA GLU A 93 13.69 32.65 16.28
C GLU A 93 13.05 33.13 14.96
N GLU A 94 13.86 33.42 13.95
CA GLU A 94 13.35 33.84 12.64
C GLU A 94 12.66 32.69 11.89
N GLN A 95 13.21 31.47 11.98
CA GLN A 95 12.57 30.27 11.43
C GLN A 95 11.26 29.95 12.17
N GLN A 96 11.20 30.16 13.48
CA GLN A 96 9.97 30.00 14.25
C GLN A 96 8.90 31.03 13.84
N LYS A 97 9.27 32.29 13.57
CA LYS A 97 8.33 33.27 13.00
C LYS A 97 7.82 32.85 11.62
N GLN A 98 8.69 32.32 10.77
CA GLN A 98 8.28 31.76 9.46
C GLN A 98 7.33 30.58 9.63
N LEU A 99 7.65 29.66 10.55
CA LEU A 99 6.84 28.50 10.88
C LEU A 99 5.45 28.89 11.40
N SER A 100 5.35 29.86 12.32
CA SER A 100 4.07 30.34 12.84
C SER A 100 3.19 30.96 11.75
N ARG A 101 3.77 31.74 10.82
CA ARG A 101 3.03 32.26 9.65
C ARG A 101 2.53 31.13 8.76
N MET A 102 3.33 30.09 8.58
CA MET A 102 2.92 28.92 7.82
C MET A 102 1.80 28.17 8.54
N VAL A 103 1.91 27.87 9.84
CA VAL A 103 0.83 27.24 10.63
C VAL A 103 -0.47 28.03 10.46
N MET A 104 -0.43 29.34 10.60
CA MET A 104 -1.61 30.20 10.44
C MET A 104 -2.27 30.12 9.05
N ARG A 105 -1.48 29.89 7.99
CA ARG A 105 -2.00 29.75 6.62
C ARG A 105 -2.72 28.42 6.38
N TYR A 106 -2.37 27.37 7.12
CA TYR A 106 -2.92 26.03 6.91
C TYR A 106 -3.93 25.61 7.98
N ALA A 107 -3.56 25.79 9.25
CA ALA A 107 -4.25 25.28 10.42
C ALA A 107 -4.38 26.37 11.51
N GLY A 108 -4.66 27.61 11.09
CA GLY A 108 -4.69 28.76 11.98
C GLY A 108 -6.00 28.89 12.75
N GLN A 109 -5.99 29.72 13.80
CA GLN A 109 -7.19 30.20 14.46
C GLN A 109 -7.15 31.73 14.56
N ASP A 110 -8.27 32.38 14.33
CA ASP A 110 -8.39 33.83 14.49
C ASP A 110 -8.48 34.25 15.98
N SER A 111 -8.62 35.56 16.23
CA SER A 111 -8.74 36.09 17.59
C SER A 111 -10.00 35.63 18.34
N LYS A 112 -10.99 35.08 17.64
CA LYS A 112 -12.22 34.52 18.19
C LYS A 112 -12.17 33.00 18.33
N LYS A 113 -11.01 32.37 18.09
CA LYS A 113 -10.80 30.91 18.08
C LYS A 113 -11.55 30.19 16.95
N GLN A 114 -11.91 30.90 15.88
CA GLN A 114 -12.46 30.28 14.68
C GLN A 114 -11.32 29.78 13.80
N TYR A 115 -11.48 28.58 13.23
CA TYR A 115 -10.47 28.03 12.33
C TYR A 115 -10.35 28.87 11.06
N VAL A 116 -9.12 29.06 10.59
CA VAL A 116 -8.79 29.80 9.38
C VAL A 116 -7.69 29.08 8.60
N GLY A 117 -7.51 29.48 7.34
CA GLY A 117 -6.52 28.91 6.44
C GLY A 117 -7.07 27.74 5.63
N LYS A 118 -6.16 27.06 4.92
CA LYS A 118 -6.53 26.09 3.89
C LYS A 118 -7.35 24.90 4.39
N LEU A 119 -7.08 24.39 5.60
CA LEU A 119 -7.90 23.31 6.14
C LEU A 119 -9.34 23.79 6.35
N ASN A 120 -9.52 24.98 6.92
CA ASN A 120 -10.85 25.54 7.11
C ASN A 120 -11.60 25.78 5.78
N GLU A 121 -10.90 26.20 4.72
CA GLU A 121 -11.49 26.30 3.37
C GLU A 121 -12.07 24.96 2.90
N VAL A 122 -11.33 23.86 3.06
CA VAL A 122 -11.84 22.52 2.71
C VAL A 122 -13.06 22.13 3.54
N PHE A 123 -13.04 22.38 4.84
CA PHE A 123 -14.19 22.09 5.72
C PHE A 123 -15.42 22.92 5.36
N ALA A 124 -15.24 24.20 5.04
CA ALA A 124 -16.34 25.08 4.63
C ALA A 124 -16.92 24.67 3.26
N GLU A 125 -16.07 24.29 2.31
CA GLU A 125 -16.51 23.82 0.99
C GLU A 125 -17.22 22.46 1.04
N SER A 126 -16.82 21.60 1.99
CA SER A 126 -17.31 20.21 2.09
C SER A 126 -18.26 20.00 3.27
N GLU A 127 -18.83 21.07 3.86
CA GLU A 127 -19.61 21.00 5.09
C GLU A 127 -20.77 20.00 4.99
N GLU A 128 -21.55 20.06 3.91
CA GLU A 128 -22.69 19.17 3.69
C GLU A 128 -22.26 17.71 3.53
N ASP A 129 -21.17 17.45 2.83
CA ASP A 129 -20.66 16.10 2.58
C ASP A 129 -20.07 15.47 3.84
N ILE A 130 -19.38 16.26 4.66
CA ILE A 130 -18.86 15.85 5.97
C ILE A 130 -20.01 15.59 6.94
N PHE A 131 -21.05 16.43 6.94
CA PHE A 131 -22.25 16.19 7.75
C PHE A 131 -22.92 14.86 7.37
N LYS A 132 -23.13 14.61 6.07
CA LYS A 132 -23.69 13.33 5.57
C LYS A 132 -22.81 12.14 5.94
N TYR A 133 -21.48 12.29 5.91
CA TYR A 133 -20.55 11.25 6.35
C TYR A 133 -20.81 10.85 7.79
N TRP A 134 -20.87 11.82 8.72
CA TRP A 134 -21.08 11.55 10.14
C TRP A 134 -22.46 10.94 10.42
N GLN A 135 -23.50 11.39 9.70
CA GLN A 135 -24.83 10.77 9.76
C GLN A 135 -24.80 9.30 9.34
N ASN A 136 -24.05 8.96 8.28
CA ASN A 136 -23.90 7.57 7.86
C ASN A 136 -23.05 6.74 8.84
N VAL A 137 -22.07 7.35 9.53
CA VAL A 137 -21.33 6.67 10.61
C VAL A 137 -22.27 6.26 11.73
N GLU A 138 -23.10 7.17 12.22
CA GLU A 138 -24.09 6.89 13.27
C GLU A 138 -25.05 5.77 12.85
N ARG A 139 -25.59 5.88 11.62
CA ARG A 139 -26.47 4.84 11.05
C ARG A 139 -25.81 3.47 10.99
N LEU A 140 -24.54 3.38 10.61
CA LEU A 140 -23.82 2.11 10.56
C LEU A 140 -23.59 1.53 11.96
N GLN A 141 -23.30 2.37 12.95
CA GLN A 141 -23.15 1.95 14.33
C GLN A 141 -24.46 1.39 14.91
N GLU A 142 -25.59 2.02 14.62
CA GLU A 142 -26.92 1.50 15.00
C GLU A 142 -27.21 0.14 14.34
N MET A 143 -26.88 -0.01 13.06
CA MET A 143 -27.03 -1.27 12.33
C MET A 143 -26.17 -2.38 12.92
N ASP A 144 -24.94 -2.08 13.36
CA ASP A 144 -24.03 -3.05 13.98
C ASP A 144 -24.50 -3.52 15.36
N GLN A 145 -25.17 -2.65 16.13
CA GLN A 145 -25.75 -3.01 17.42
C GLN A 145 -26.99 -3.91 17.27
N ALA A 146 -27.69 -3.83 16.14
CA ALA A 146 -28.81 -4.69 15.82
C ALA A 146 -28.30 -6.00 15.17
N ASN A 147 -28.11 -7.05 15.97
CA ASN A 147 -27.60 -8.38 15.55
C ASN A 147 -28.23 -8.98 14.26
N ALA A 148 -29.42 -8.54 13.85
CA ALA A 148 -30.12 -9.01 12.66
C ALA A 148 -29.45 -8.67 11.30
N TRP A 149 -28.64 -7.61 11.22
CA TRP A 149 -28.10 -7.11 9.94
C TRP A 149 -26.91 -7.91 9.40
N ASN A 150 -26.24 -8.67 10.26
CA ASN A 150 -25.07 -9.46 9.89
C ASN A 150 -25.43 -10.83 9.30
N ASP A 151 -26.65 -11.34 9.45
CA ASP A 151 -27.00 -12.72 9.03
C ASP A 151 -27.72 -12.80 7.68
N VAL A 152 -28.33 -11.72 7.22
CA VAL A 152 -29.16 -11.72 6.00
C VAL A 152 -28.41 -11.07 4.83
N ALA A 153 -28.25 -11.81 3.72
CA ALA A 153 -27.50 -11.37 2.55
C ALA A 153 -27.98 -10.02 1.95
N SER A 154 -29.31 -9.77 1.96
CA SER A 154 -29.87 -8.49 1.49
C SER A 154 -29.56 -7.32 2.42
N LEU A 155 -29.47 -7.57 3.72
CA LEU A 155 -29.14 -6.56 4.74
C LEU A 155 -27.65 -6.19 4.70
N ARG A 156 -26.77 -7.18 4.44
CA ARG A 156 -25.35 -6.95 4.17
C ARG A 156 -25.12 -6.05 2.96
N GLY A 157 -25.83 -6.29 1.85
CA GLY A 157 -25.71 -5.46 0.65
C GLY A 157 -26.16 -4.01 0.86
N GLN A 158 -27.17 -3.78 1.71
CA GLN A 158 -27.57 -2.42 2.09
C GLN A 158 -26.51 -1.72 2.95
N LYS A 159 -25.93 -2.43 3.92
CA LYS A 159 -24.83 -1.92 4.76
C LYS A 159 -23.62 -1.52 3.92
N GLU A 160 -23.21 -2.38 3.00
CA GLU A 160 -22.08 -2.12 2.08
C GLU A 160 -22.33 -0.91 1.18
N LYS A 161 -23.57 -0.73 0.71
CA LYS A 161 -23.95 0.46 -0.05
C LYS A 161 -23.81 1.73 0.79
N ILE A 162 -24.28 1.72 2.05
CA ILE A 162 -24.15 2.86 2.96
C ILE A 162 -22.68 3.17 3.23
N GLU A 163 -21.84 2.17 3.45
CA GLU A 163 -20.38 2.36 3.62
C GLU A 163 -19.73 2.98 2.38
N THR A 164 -20.12 2.51 1.19
CA THR A 164 -19.62 3.05 -0.09
C THR A 164 -20.07 4.49 -0.29
N ASP A 165 -21.35 4.77 -0.08
CA ASP A 165 -21.94 6.10 -0.21
C ASP A 165 -21.27 7.07 0.79
N ARG A 166 -21.06 6.63 2.05
CA ARG A 166 -20.35 7.37 3.10
C ARG A 166 -18.96 7.81 2.65
N MET A 167 -18.15 6.90 2.11
CA MET A 167 -16.78 7.24 1.69
C MET A 167 -16.76 8.04 0.40
N SER A 168 -17.75 7.85 -0.48
CA SER A 168 -17.84 8.55 -1.76
C SER A 168 -18.10 10.05 -1.58
N SER A 169 -18.93 10.45 -0.61
CA SER A 169 -19.28 11.86 -0.39
C SER A 169 -18.06 12.69 0.03
N VAL A 170 -17.18 12.13 0.86
CA VAL A 170 -16.01 12.85 1.41
C VAL A 170 -14.72 12.61 0.62
N LYS A 171 -14.77 11.86 -0.49
CA LYS A 171 -13.58 11.51 -1.27
C LYS A 171 -12.79 12.75 -1.72
N SER A 172 -13.50 13.79 -2.15
CA SER A 172 -12.87 15.06 -2.58
C SER A 172 -12.22 15.80 -1.40
N ALA A 173 -12.93 15.88 -0.26
CA ALA A 173 -12.41 16.50 0.96
C ALA A 173 -11.14 15.81 1.47
N LEU A 174 -11.15 14.47 1.54
CA LEU A 174 -9.98 13.67 1.94
C LEU A 174 -8.79 13.88 0.99
N ALA A 175 -9.03 13.93 -0.32
CA ALA A 175 -7.99 14.20 -1.30
C ALA A 175 -7.39 15.61 -1.14
N SER A 176 -8.22 16.62 -0.87
CA SER A 176 -7.77 17.99 -0.59
C SER A 176 -6.94 18.04 0.70
N ILE A 177 -7.36 17.34 1.76
CA ILE A 177 -6.61 17.25 3.02
C ILE A 177 -5.26 16.56 2.80
N ASP A 178 -5.21 15.45 2.05
CA ASP A 178 -3.96 14.73 1.74
C ASP A 178 -3.00 15.60 0.91
N ALA A 179 -3.53 16.39 -0.04
CA ALA A 179 -2.73 17.35 -0.81
C ALA A 179 -2.17 18.47 0.08
N ILE A 180 -2.99 19.02 0.99
CA ILE A 180 -2.56 19.99 2.00
C ILE A 180 -1.49 19.40 2.90
N TRP A 181 -1.65 18.16 3.36
CA TRP A 181 -0.69 17.45 4.21
C TRP A 181 0.68 17.34 3.53
N LYS A 182 0.72 16.88 2.27
CA LYS A 182 1.94 16.76 1.48
C LYS A 182 2.60 18.12 1.25
N GLN A 183 1.81 19.16 0.95
CA GLN A 183 2.32 20.51 0.77
C GLN A 183 2.90 21.07 2.07
N TYR A 184 2.24 20.80 3.20
CA TYR A 184 2.64 21.25 4.53
C TYR A 184 3.97 20.61 4.96
N GLU A 185 4.12 19.30 4.79
CA GLU A 185 5.37 18.58 5.06
C GLU A 185 6.53 19.15 4.23
N GLY A 186 6.32 19.36 2.92
CA GLY A 186 7.32 19.97 2.05
C GLY A 186 7.73 21.38 2.48
N GLN A 187 6.77 22.21 2.87
CA GLN A 187 7.04 23.58 3.31
C GLN A 187 7.75 23.63 4.68
N ILE A 188 7.37 22.78 5.63
CA ILE A 188 8.08 22.61 6.91
C ILE A 188 9.57 22.32 6.64
N ASN A 189 9.85 21.34 5.80
CA ASN A 189 11.23 20.93 5.52
C ASN A 189 12.01 22.03 4.78
N SER A 190 11.35 22.86 3.98
CA SER A 190 11.99 23.97 3.26
C SER A 190 12.43 25.14 4.14
N ILE A 191 11.93 25.22 5.39
CA ILE A 191 12.35 26.24 6.36
C ILE A 191 13.76 25.93 6.89
N ALA A 192 14.14 24.65 6.92
CA ALA A 192 15.44 24.21 7.43
C ALA A 192 16.58 24.66 6.51
N THR A 193 17.71 25.04 7.10
CA THR A 193 18.94 25.32 6.32
C THR A 193 19.55 24.01 5.81
N PRO A 194 20.40 24.06 4.76
CA PRO A 194 21.12 22.88 4.29
C PRO A 194 21.92 22.15 5.38
N GLU A 195 22.48 22.89 6.34
CA GLU A 195 23.23 22.33 7.47
C GLU A 195 22.32 21.60 8.46
N GLN A 196 21.16 22.20 8.80
CA GLN A 196 20.15 21.56 9.65
C GLN A 196 19.61 20.29 8.99
N PHE A 197 19.36 20.35 7.68
CA PHE A 197 18.89 19.20 6.91
C PHE A 197 19.94 18.07 6.85
N LYS A 198 21.21 18.41 6.67
CA LYS A 198 22.31 17.44 6.69
C LYS A 198 22.49 16.79 8.06
N LYS A 199 22.23 17.54 9.15
CA LYS A 199 22.38 17.05 10.52
C LYS A 199 21.21 16.18 10.97
N SER A 200 19.98 16.64 10.81
CA SER A 200 18.79 15.99 11.36
C SER A 200 18.06 15.11 10.32
N GLY A 201 18.36 15.29 9.03
CA GLY A 201 17.64 14.61 7.94
C GLY A 201 16.22 15.15 7.74
N PHE A 202 15.53 14.60 6.74
CA PHE A 202 14.17 14.97 6.40
C PHE A 202 13.20 14.69 7.55
N TYR A 203 12.40 15.69 7.92
CA TYR A 203 11.32 15.53 8.90
C TYR A 203 10.09 14.95 8.21
N ARG A 204 9.58 13.83 8.73
CA ARG A 204 8.34 13.22 8.25
C ARG A 204 7.18 13.64 9.13
N PHE A 205 6.13 14.17 8.53
CA PHE A 205 4.88 14.46 9.22
C PHE A 205 4.14 13.13 9.47
N SER A 206 4.31 12.61 10.68
CA SER A 206 3.80 11.31 11.11
C SER A 206 2.28 11.22 11.01
N ARG A 207 1.80 10.11 10.47
CA ARG A 207 0.39 9.73 10.43
C ARG A 207 0.02 8.97 11.71
N PRO A 208 -0.93 9.45 12.52
CA PRO A 208 -1.31 8.78 13.75
C PRO A 208 -1.83 7.36 13.48
N GLY A 209 -1.42 6.39 14.30
CA GLY A 209 -1.87 5.00 14.19
C GLY A 209 -1.22 4.20 13.05
N GLU A 210 -0.27 4.78 12.31
CA GLU A 210 0.48 4.06 11.29
C GLU A 210 1.38 2.99 11.94
N GLY A 211 1.02 1.71 11.77
CA GLY A 211 1.79 0.57 12.27
C GLY A 211 3.12 0.37 11.52
N PRO A 212 3.99 -0.55 12.00
CA PRO A 212 5.25 -0.86 11.32
C PRO A 212 5.04 -1.43 9.91
N LEU A 213 3.91 -2.12 9.68
CA LEU A 213 3.42 -2.53 8.38
C LEU A 213 2.26 -1.61 8.00
N SER A 214 2.55 -0.58 7.21
CA SER A 214 1.56 0.36 6.68
C SER A 214 1.60 0.41 5.17
N THR A 215 0.60 1.04 4.55
CA THR A 215 0.62 1.31 3.11
C THR A 215 1.84 2.10 2.65
N SER A 216 2.39 3.03 3.45
CA SER A 216 3.62 3.73 3.07
C SER A 216 4.82 2.78 2.94
N THR A 217 4.94 1.82 3.85
CA THR A 217 5.98 0.78 3.81
C THR A 217 5.77 -0.15 2.61
N VAL A 218 4.52 -0.58 2.39
CA VAL A 218 4.14 -1.44 1.26
C VAL A 218 4.40 -0.76 -0.08
N ASP A 219 4.03 0.52 -0.23
CA ASP A 219 4.20 1.34 -1.44
C ASP A 219 5.68 1.49 -1.82
N ARG A 220 6.55 1.53 -0.81
CA ARG A 220 8.00 1.57 -1.03
C ARG A 220 8.57 0.22 -1.42
N ILE A 221 8.03 -0.89 -0.90
CA ILE A 221 8.60 -2.23 -1.09
C ILE A 221 8.15 -2.86 -2.41
N ILE A 222 6.85 -2.78 -2.73
CA ILE A 222 6.25 -3.48 -3.88
C ILE A 222 6.99 -3.20 -5.20
N PRO A 223 7.31 -1.94 -5.57
CA PRO A 223 7.97 -1.67 -6.85
C PRO A 223 9.33 -2.35 -6.99
N TYR A 224 10.15 -2.34 -5.94
CA TYR A 224 11.45 -3.01 -5.95
C TYR A 224 11.31 -4.53 -5.84
N PHE A 225 10.31 -5.01 -5.10
CA PHE A 225 9.99 -6.43 -5.03
C PHE A 225 9.66 -6.97 -6.42
N ASP A 226 8.71 -6.35 -7.13
CA ASP A 226 8.30 -6.74 -8.48
C ASP A 226 9.48 -6.74 -9.45
N LEU A 227 10.27 -5.65 -9.46
CA LEU A 227 11.46 -5.52 -10.30
C LEU A 227 12.47 -6.64 -10.02
N THR A 228 12.74 -6.92 -8.73
CA THR A 228 13.76 -7.90 -8.31
C THR A 228 13.33 -9.32 -8.66
N ILE A 229 12.09 -9.68 -8.34
CA ILE A 229 11.53 -11.00 -8.64
C ILE A 229 11.49 -11.23 -10.16
N GLY A 230 11.05 -10.22 -10.92
CA GLY A 230 11.05 -10.27 -12.38
C GLY A 230 12.44 -10.52 -12.96
N GLY A 231 13.44 -9.75 -12.50
CA GLY A 231 14.84 -9.93 -12.90
C GLY A 231 15.41 -11.30 -12.56
N LEU A 232 15.16 -11.80 -11.34
CA LEU A 232 15.58 -13.14 -10.90
C LEU A 232 14.98 -14.24 -11.78
N LEU A 233 13.70 -14.13 -12.15
CA LEU A 233 13.04 -15.10 -13.02
C LEU A 233 13.55 -15.04 -14.46
N ILE A 234 13.80 -13.85 -15.02
CA ILE A 234 14.36 -13.69 -16.36
C ILE A 234 15.74 -14.35 -16.46
N VAL A 235 16.63 -14.02 -15.50
CA VAL A 235 17.99 -14.55 -15.44
C VAL A 235 18.01 -16.03 -15.02
N GLY A 236 16.98 -16.49 -14.32
CA GLY A 236 16.89 -17.84 -13.77
C GLY A 236 17.81 -18.06 -12.58
N LEU A 237 17.87 -17.09 -11.67
CA LEU A 237 18.62 -17.14 -10.41
C LEU A 237 17.64 -17.24 -9.23
N PHE A 238 17.85 -18.21 -8.34
CA PHE A 238 16.95 -18.52 -7.22
C PHE A 238 15.50 -18.73 -7.64
N THR A 239 15.28 -19.37 -8.80
CA THR A 239 13.97 -19.54 -9.44
C THR A 239 12.91 -20.13 -8.50
N PRO A 240 13.20 -21.16 -7.66
CA PRO A 240 12.21 -21.67 -6.72
C PRO A 240 11.79 -20.67 -5.65
N LEU A 241 12.73 -19.88 -5.12
CA LEU A 241 12.44 -18.87 -4.10
C LEU A 241 11.69 -17.69 -4.72
N ALA A 242 12.12 -17.21 -5.88
CA ALA A 242 11.44 -16.16 -6.61
C ALA A 242 10.01 -16.56 -7.00
N GLY A 243 9.81 -17.81 -7.45
CA GLY A 243 8.49 -18.36 -7.77
C GLY A 243 7.56 -18.42 -6.56
N TRP A 244 8.02 -18.91 -5.41
CA TRP A 244 7.20 -18.92 -4.19
C TRP A 244 6.90 -17.51 -3.68
N ALA A 245 7.87 -16.60 -3.70
CA ALA A 245 7.66 -15.22 -3.29
C ALA A 245 6.61 -14.53 -4.18
N ALA A 246 6.71 -14.67 -5.50
CA ALA A 246 5.72 -14.17 -6.46
C ALA A 246 4.33 -14.78 -6.22
N ALA A 247 4.26 -16.11 -6.02
CA ALA A 247 3.01 -16.81 -5.79
C ALA A 247 2.31 -16.35 -4.51
N LEU A 248 3.05 -16.20 -3.41
CA LEU A 248 2.50 -15.73 -2.13
C LEU A 248 2.04 -14.28 -2.20
N PHE A 249 2.77 -13.43 -2.92
CA PHE A 249 2.37 -12.06 -3.18
C PHE A 249 1.07 -11.99 -3.98
N LEU A 250 0.97 -12.71 -5.10
CA LEU A 250 -0.27 -12.73 -5.90
C LEU A 250 -1.43 -13.39 -5.15
N LEU A 251 -1.15 -14.38 -4.31
CA LEU A 251 -2.16 -14.98 -3.45
C LEU A 251 -2.70 -13.97 -2.43
N SER A 252 -1.86 -13.11 -1.84
CA SER A 252 -2.33 -12.05 -0.94
C SER A 252 -3.23 -11.05 -1.69
N VAL A 253 -2.90 -10.73 -2.94
CA VAL A 253 -3.73 -9.90 -3.82
C VAL A 253 -5.09 -10.56 -4.07
N VAL A 254 -5.13 -11.86 -4.37
CA VAL A 254 -6.38 -12.63 -4.51
C VAL A 254 -7.17 -12.67 -3.20
N LEU A 255 -6.51 -12.88 -2.06
CA LEU A 255 -7.17 -12.95 -0.75
C LEU A 255 -7.77 -11.61 -0.29
N SER A 256 -7.20 -10.49 -0.75
CA SER A 256 -7.80 -9.16 -0.51
C SER A 256 -9.15 -8.97 -1.22
N GLN A 257 -9.42 -9.77 -2.25
CA GLN A 257 -10.66 -9.77 -3.04
C GLN A 257 -11.19 -11.21 -3.11
N MET A 258 -11.62 -11.74 -1.97
CA MET A 258 -11.94 -13.16 -1.80
C MET A 258 -12.89 -13.65 -2.91
N PRO A 259 -12.48 -14.63 -3.75
CA PRO A 259 -13.34 -15.09 -4.84
C PRO A 259 -14.71 -15.56 -4.37
N GLY A 260 -15.77 -15.01 -4.97
CA GLY A 260 -17.16 -15.35 -4.64
C GLY A 260 -17.78 -14.53 -3.50
N PHE A 261 -17.05 -13.59 -2.89
CA PHE A 261 -17.66 -12.62 -1.98
C PHE A 261 -18.37 -11.49 -2.77
N PRO A 262 -19.50 -10.96 -2.27
CA PRO A 262 -20.15 -9.81 -2.88
C PRO A 262 -19.22 -8.58 -2.92
N GLY A 263 -19.31 -7.79 -3.99
CA GLY A 263 -18.57 -6.52 -4.12
C GLY A 263 -17.09 -6.64 -4.50
N THR A 264 -16.55 -7.86 -4.65
CA THR A 264 -15.12 -8.08 -4.96
C THR A 264 -14.78 -7.79 -6.40
N GLN A 265 -13.57 -7.27 -6.64
CA GLN A 265 -13.03 -7.12 -7.98
C GLN A 265 -12.51 -8.46 -8.54
N PRO A 266 -12.63 -8.72 -9.85
CA PRO A 266 -12.08 -9.93 -10.47
C PRO A 266 -10.55 -10.03 -10.33
N THR A 267 -10.08 -11.11 -9.68
CA THR A 267 -8.65 -11.41 -9.50
C THR A 267 -8.19 -12.68 -10.25
N TYR A 268 -8.92 -13.05 -11.30
CA TYR A 268 -8.67 -14.29 -12.06
C TYR A 268 -7.26 -14.35 -12.65
N PHE A 269 -6.76 -13.25 -13.21
CA PHE A 269 -5.42 -13.20 -13.80
C PHE A 269 -4.34 -13.45 -12.74
N GLN A 270 -4.47 -12.82 -11.57
CA GLN A 270 -3.55 -12.97 -10.45
C GLN A 270 -3.60 -14.39 -9.89
N ALA A 271 -4.78 -15.01 -9.82
CA ALA A 271 -4.93 -16.40 -9.38
C ALA A 271 -4.25 -17.39 -10.34
N VAL A 272 -4.45 -17.22 -11.66
CA VAL A 272 -3.80 -18.07 -12.68
C VAL A 272 -2.29 -17.86 -12.66
N GLU A 273 -1.83 -16.61 -12.56
CA GLU A 273 -0.41 -16.30 -12.50
C GLU A 273 0.24 -16.84 -11.21
N ALA A 274 -0.45 -16.79 -10.06
CA ALA A 274 0.02 -17.39 -8.82
C ALA A 274 0.22 -18.91 -8.96
N LEU A 275 -0.73 -19.62 -9.58
CA LEU A 275 -0.60 -21.05 -9.86
C LEU A 275 0.57 -21.34 -10.82
N ALA A 276 0.77 -20.48 -11.82
CA ALA A 276 1.91 -20.59 -12.72
C ALA A 276 3.25 -20.35 -12.00
N CYS A 277 3.32 -19.40 -11.07
CA CYS A 277 4.46 -19.18 -10.18
C CYS A 277 4.75 -20.40 -9.30
N VAL A 278 3.71 -21.04 -8.74
CA VAL A 278 3.85 -22.30 -7.99
C VAL A 278 4.43 -23.40 -8.88
N ALA A 279 3.91 -23.54 -10.12
CA ALA A 279 4.44 -24.52 -11.06
C ALA A 279 5.93 -24.28 -11.38
N LEU A 280 6.34 -23.02 -11.58
CA LEU A 280 7.76 -22.68 -11.77
C LEU A 280 8.60 -23.01 -10.53
N ALA A 281 8.05 -22.76 -9.34
CA ALA A 281 8.74 -22.98 -8.08
C ALA A 281 8.98 -24.47 -7.81
N THR A 282 8.03 -25.33 -8.17
CA THR A 282 8.07 -26.77 -7.89
C THR A 282 8.74 -27.60 -9.00
N CYS A 283 8.68 -27.15 -10.26
CA CYS A 283 9.19 -27.90 -11.41
C CYS A 283 10.69 -27.69 -11.67
N GLY A 284 11.37 -26.84 -10.90
CA GLY A 284 12.81 -26.61 -11.04
C GLY A 284 13.20 -25.94 -12.35
N ALA A 285 12.35 -25.04 -12.87
CA ALA A 285 12.53 -24.38 -14.17
C ALA A 285 13.91 -23.70 -14.33
N GLY A 286 14.52 -23.21 -13.24
CA GLY A 286 15.87 -22.64 -13.23
C GLY A 286 16.98 -23.58 -13.71
N ARG A 287 16.77 -24.90 -13.64
CA ARG A 287 17.75 -25.92 -14.06
C ARG A 287 17.84 -26.09 -15.59
N PHE A 288 16.85 -25.62 -16.35
CA PHE A 288 16.77 -25.96 -17.77
C PHE A 288 17.30 -24.85 -18.71
N ALA A 289 17.48 -23.61 -18.22
CA ALA A 289 18.14 -22.50 -18.92
C ALA A 289 18.27 -21.26 -18.00
N GLY A 290 18.96 -21.37 -16.86
CA GLY A 290 19.13 -20.26 -15.90
C GLY A 290 20.45 -20.36 -15.14
N LEU A 291 20.85 -19.30 -14.43
CA LEU A 291 22.05 -19.34 -13.58
C LEU A 291 22.00 -20.42 -12.49
N ASP A 292 20.80 -20.81 -12.06
CA ASP A 292 20.58 -21.95 -11.16
C ASP A 292 21.15 -23.26 -11.72
N PHE A 293 21.22 -23.40 -13.05
CA PHE A 293 21.86 -24.55 -13.70
C PHE A 293 23.33 -24.70 -13.32
N ILE A 294 24.08 -23.59 -13.21
CA ILE A 294 25.52 -23.62 -12.89
C ILE A 294 25.75 -24.19 -11.48
N LEU A 295 24.96 -23.73 -10.51
CA LEU A 295 25.02 -24.21 -9.13
C LEU A 295 24.58 -25.68 -9.03
N TRP A 296 23.56 -26.06 -9.79
CA TRP A 296 23.08 -27.43 -9.85
C TRP A 296 24.12 -28.38 -10.48
N ALA A 297 24.68 -28.01 -11.63
CA ALA A 297 25.69 -28.80 -12.35
C ALA A 297 26.95 -28.99 -11.49
N ARG A 298 27.41 -27.94 -10.80
CA ARG A 298 28.55 -28.03 -9.88
C ARG A 298 28.29 -29.01 -8.73
N ARG A 299 27.10 -28.97 -8.11
CA ARG A 299 26.72 -29.91 -7.05
C ARG A 299 26.62 -31.35 -7.55
N GLN A 300 26.14 -31.55 -8.78
CA GLN A 300 26.04 -32.90 -9.37
C GLN A 300 27.42 -33.49 -9.67
N ASN A 301 28.34 -32.69 -10.21
CA ASN A 301 29.73 -33.10 -10.44
C ASN A 301 30.46 -33.45 -9.13
N GLN A 302 30.24 -32.68 -8.05
CA GLN A 302 30.80 -32.99 -6.74
C GLN A 302 30.25 -34.30 -6.17
N ARG A 303 28.94 -34.58 -6.33
CA ARG A 303 28.35 -35.85 -5.89
C ARG A 303 28.89 -37.04 -6.67
N ALA A 304 29.04 -36.90 -7.99
CA ALA A 304 29.62 -37.95 -8.83
C ALA A 304 31.05 -38.30 -8.41
N ALA A 305 31.87 -37.30 -8.07
CA ALA A 305 33.26 -37.48 -7.63
C ALA A 305 33.41 -38.12 -6.23
N VAL A 306 32.37 -38.11 -5.39
CA VAL A 306 32.37 -38.76 -4.06
C VAL A 306 31.89 -40.21 -4.15
N THR A 307 31.12 -40.54 -5.19
CA THR A 307 30.58 -41.88 -5.44
C THR A 307 31.43 -42.74 -6.39
N SER A 308 32.46 -42.14 -7.00
CA SER A 308 33.48 -42.80 -7.85
C SER A 308 34.72 -43.13 -7.06
#